data_AF-A0A7W1S706-F1
#
_entry.id   AF-A0A7W1S706-F1
#
_cell.length_a   1.000
_cell.length_b   1.000
_cell.length_c   1.000
_cell.angle_alpha   90.00
_cell.angle_beta   90.00
_cell.angle_gamma   90.00
#
_symmetry.space_group_name_H-M   'P 1'
#
loop_
_entity.id
_entity.type
_entity.pdbx_description
1 polymer ?
#
loop_
_entity_poly.entity_id
_entity_poly.type
_entity_poly.pdbx_seq_one_letter_code
_entity_poly.pdbx_strand_id
1 'polypeptide(L)'
;MLRKISLVSVLFVVVAVFSSVAFAQDAGFSLTIMHTNDVHGAYGPYDGSLDAVTDGGAAREMTVINQIRAEGGNSILVDGGDRFTGTLFHQQWRGVEASRIMNMMKYDVMTVGNHEFDDGYDTLVKFVDSLNFPIITSDVTFGPELKDKIKPYTILEVGGQKIGVIGLTPPDSATLSSPGPEVKFSDDLVGIVQPIVDDLTKQGINKIMLLTHIGLLVDEDLATKLSGVDLIVGGHSHSLLSNAYTGAEGKYPVIAQDKDGKNVYIVQAGSSLKFMGRLNVQWDKDGVVTSASGDTILLSRYITPEPEMAKLVDELRAPITELTKQEIGETSVFLVGDRKVCRVAECNLGNLIT
;
A
#
# COMPACT_ATOMS: atom_id res chain seq x y z
N MET A 1 29.68 -91.37 27.73
CA MET A 1 30.41 -90.13 27.37
C MET A 1 29.81 -89.56 26.10
N LEU A 2 28.94 -88.55 26.20
CA LEU A 2 28.43 -87.79 25.06
C LEU A 2 28.69 -86.30 25.34
N ARG A 3 29.55 -85.69 24.51
CA ARG A 3 29.93 -84.27 24.57
C ARG A 3 28.83 -83.42 23.93
N LYS A 4 28.28 -82.46 24.67
CA LYS A 4 27.45 -81.37 24.14
C LYS A 4 28.35 -80.32 23.49
N ILE A 5 28.10 -80.01 22.23
CA ILE A 5 28.68 -78.88 21.50
C ILE A 5 27.71 -77.71 21.65
N SER A 6 28.15 -76.59 22.23
CA SER A 6 27.40 -75.33 22.20
C SER A 6 27.95 -74.47 21.06
N LEU A 7 27.08 -74.13 20.09
CA LEU A 7 27.34 -73.11 19.08
C LEU A 7 27.25 -71.74 19.74
N VAL A 8 28.31 -70.93 19.61
CA VAL A 8 28.28 -69.50 19.90
C VAL A 8 28.09 -68.78 18.57
N SER A 9 26.91 -68.19 18.35
CA SER A 9 26.62 -67.33 17.21
C SER A 9 27.14 -65.92 17.52
N VAL A 10 28.18 -65.49 16.82
CA VAL A 10 28.69 -64.11 16.87
C VAL A 10 27.84 -63.25 15.93
N LEU A 11 27.05 -62.34 16.51
CA LEU A 11 26.25 -61.36 15.78
C LEU A 11 27.12 -60.14 15.46
N PHE A 12 27.51 -59.98 14.19
CA PHE A 12 28.15 -58.75 13.69
C PHE A 12 27.09 -57.65 13.55
N VAL A 13 27.11 -56.66 14.44
CA VAL A 13 26.32 -55.43 14.29
C VAL A 13 27.12 -54.46 13.42
N VAL A 14 26.71 -54.31 12.15
CA VAL A 14 27.21 -53.26 11.27
C VAL A 14 26.48 -51.97 11.62
N VAL A 15 27.15 -51.06 12.33
CA VAL A 15 26.64 -49.69 12.55
C VAL A 15 26.91 -48.88 11.30
N ALA A 16 25.89 -48.72 10.45
CA ALA A 16 25.94 -47.79 9.32
C ALA A 16 25.82 -46.36 9.85
N VAL A 17 26.93 -45.63 9.87
CA VAL A 17 26.95 -44.18 10.13
C VAL A 17 26.41 -43.48 8.89
N PHE A 18 25.10 -43.24 8.86
CA PHE A 18 24.50 -42.31 7.91
C PHE A 18 24.92 -40.90 8.30
N SER A 19 25.94 -40.37 7.61
CA SER A 19 26.24 -38.95 7.65
C SER A 19 25.14 -38.22 6.89
N SER A 20 24.19 -37.62 7.61
CA SER A 20 23.22 -36.70 7.04
C SER A 20 23.96 -35.44 6.59
N VAL A 21 24.33 -35.40 5.32
CA VAL A 21 24.69 -34.15 4.65
C VAL A 21 23.40 -33.37 4.56
N ALA A 22 23.16 -32.48 5.53
CA ALA A 22 22.12 -31.47 5.42
C ALA A 22 22.51 -30.60 4.22
N PHE A 23 21.85 -30.80 3.08
CA PHE A 23 21.82 -29.76 2.06
C PHE A 23 21.19 -28.56 2.74
N ALA A 24 21.98 -27.53 3.01
CA ALA A 24 21.46 -26.23 3.36
C ALA A 24 20.50 -25.84 2.24
N GLN A 25 19.21 -25.84 2.52
CA GLN A 25 18.23 -25.27 1.63
C GLN A 25 18.62 -23.81 1.48
N ASP A 26 18.95 -23.42 0.25
CA ASP A 26 19.44 -22.09 -0.11
C ASP A 26 18.48 -21.06 0.48
N ALA A 27 18.93 -20.35 1.53
CA ALA A 27 18.06 -19.53 2.35
C ALA A 27 17.80 -18.21 1.63
N GLY A 28 16.88 -18.23 0.66
CA GLY A 28 16.35 -17.05 0.01
C GLY A 28 15.74 -16.06 1.02
N PHE A 29 15.44 -14.85 0.55
CA PHE A 29 14.79 -13.83 1.37
C PHE A 29 13.31 -13.78 1.06
N SER A 30 12.47 -13.90 2.08
CA SER A 30 11.02 -13.76 1.97
C SER A 30 10.55 -12.48 2.65
N LEU A 31 9.62 -11.76 2.02
CA LEU A 31 8.99 -10.55 2.53
C LEU A 31 7.49 -10.58 2.29
N THR A 32 6.71 -10.19 3.30
CA THR A 32 5.30 -9.85 3.14
C THR A 32 5.13 -8.33 3.04
N ILE A 33 4.61 -7.86 1.92
CA ILE A 33 4.28 -6.47 1.66
C ILE A 33 2.78 -6.31 1.89
N MET A 34 2.45 -5.59 2.95
CA MET A 34 1.13 -5.05 3.22
C MET A 34 1.02 -3.69 2.54
N HIS A 35 -0.05 -3.43 1.80
CA HIS A 35 -0.20 -2.13 1.15
C HIS A 35 -1.64 -1.64 1.08
N THR A 36 -1.74 -0.32 0.99
CA THR A 36 -2.98 0.45 0.77
C THR A 36 -2.71 1.57 -0.22
N ASN A 37 -3.76 2.07 -0.84
CA ASN A 37 -3.75 3.22 -1.75
C ASN A 37 -5.16 3.84 -1.75
N ASP A 38 -5.27 5.13 -2.07
CA ASP A 38 -6.55 5.80 -2.34
C ASP A 38 -7.55 5.67 -1.17
N VAL A 39 -7.07 5.85 0.06
CA VAL A 39 -7.90 5.72 1.27
C VAL A 39 -8.92 6.84 1.36
N HIS A 40 -8.60 8.04 0.87
CA HIS A 40 -9.54 9.16 0.77
C HIS A 40 -10.37 9.40 2.05
N GLY A 41 -9.69 9.48 3.20
CA GLY A 41 -10.35 9.76 4.46
C GLY A 41 -11.32 8.68 4.98
N ALA A 42 -11.39 7.50 4.35
CA ALA A 42 -12.35 6.44 4.66
C ALA A 42 -11.94 5.60 5.89
N TYR A 43 -11.70 6.26 7.03
CA TYR A 43 -11.20 5.62 8.25
C TYR A 43 -12.29 4.93 9.08
N GLY A 44 -13.56 5.26 8.84
CA GLY A 44 -14.71 4.54 9.38
C GLY A 44 -15.24 3.47 8.41
N PRO A 45 -16.10 2.56 8.88
CA PRO A 45 -16.87 1.70 7.98
C PRO A 45 -17.71 2.58 7.04
N TYR A 46 -17.77 2.22 5.76
CA TYR A 46 -18.50 2.98 4.72
C TYR A 46 -19.97 3.20 5.07
N ASP A 47 -20.39 4.41 5.40
CA ASP A 47 -21.64 4.66 6.13
C ASP A 47 -22.74 5.28 5.27
N GLY A 48 -23.01 4.78 4.06
CA GLY A 48 -24.04 5.29 3.11
C GLY A 48 -25.51 5.37 3.59
N SER A 49 -25.77 5.59 4.89
CA SER A 49 -27.00 5.69 5.68
C SER A 49 -27.79 4.37 5.80
N LEU A 50 -28.51 4.04 6.87
CA LEU A 50 -28.59 4.53 8.26
C LEU A 50 -28.57 3.34 9.25
N ASP A 51 -28.37 2.09 8.79
CA ASP A 51 -28.63 0.88 9.61
C ASP A 51 -27.74 -0.35 9.27
N ALA A 52 -26.50 -0.18 8.79
CA ALA A 52 -25.62 -1.33 8.55
C ALA A 52 -24.16 -1.09 8.94
N VAL A 53 -23.60 -2.04 9.68
CA VAL A 53 -22.16 -2.24 9.76
C VAL A 53 -21.67 -2.67 8.37
N THR A 54 -20.91 -1.80 7.72
CA THR A 54 -20.30 -2.03 6.40
C THR A 54 -18.83 -2.45 6.50
N ASP A 55 -18.29 -2.97 5.40
CA ASP A 55 -16.88 -3.33 5.26
C ASP A 55 -15.97 -2.08 5.29
N GLY A 56 -14.67 -2.29 5.50
CA GLY A 56 -13.63 -1.26 5.50
C GLY A 56 -13.24 -0.74 6.88
N GLY A 57 -12.46 0.34 6.88
CA GLY A 57 -12.12 1.14 8.06
C GLY A 57 -10.84 0.73 8.78
N ALA A 58 -10.18 1.73 9.36
CA ALA A 58 -8.84 1.62 9.94
C ALA A 58 -8.76 0.62 11.11
N ALA A 59 -9.83 0.48 11.89
CA ALA A 59 -9.81 -0.46 13.02
C ALA A 59 -9.75 -1.92 12.57
N ARG A 60 -10.36 -2.29 11.44
CA ARG A 60 -10.27 -3.65 10.89
C ARG A 60 -8.97 -3.88 10.16
N GLU A 61 -8.49 -2.86 9.46
CA GLU A 61 -7.16 -2.85 8.87
C GLU A 61 -6.09 -3.15 9.93
N MET A 62 -6.13 -2.46 11.08
CA MET A 62 -5.18 -2.69 12.16
C MET A 62 -5.23 -4.13 12.70
N THR A 63 -6.42 -4.76 12.76
CA THR A 63 -6.54 -6.18 13.11
C THR A 63 -5.81 -7.07 12.09
N VAL A 64 -6.01 -6.83 10.80
CA VAL A 64 -5.34 -7.61 9.73
C VAL A 64 -3.83 -7.39 9.75
N ILE A 65 -3.36 -6.16 9.90
CA ILE A 65 -1.93 -5.82 10.05
C ILE A 65 -1.32 -6.59 11.23
N ASN A 66 -1.97 -6.56 12.39
CA ASN A 66 -1.48 -7.23 13.59
C ASN A 66 -1.45 -8.76 13.41
N GLN A 67 -2.45 -9.33 12.73
CA GLN A 67 -2.47 -10.75 12.41
C GLN A 67 -1.30 -11.13 11.50
N ILE A 68 -1.08 -10.40 10.41
CA ILE A 68 0.04 -10.65 9.48
C ILE A 68 1.38 -10.54 10.20
N ARG A 69 1.58 -9.50 11.03
CA ARG A 69 2.80 -9.35 11.84
C ARG A 69 2.99 -10.49 12.84
N ALA A 70 1.90 -11.04 13.38
CA ALA A 70 1.93 -12.17 14.32
C ALA A 70 2.23 -13.52 13.65
N GLU A 71 2.05 -13.65 12.33
CA GLU A 71 2.52 -14.83 11.57
C GLU A 71 4.05 -14.98 11.63
N GLY A 72 4.76 -13.88 11.91
CA GLY A 72 6.21 -13.82 11.97
C GLY A 72 6.88 -13.64 10.61
N GLY A 73 8.22 -13.62 10.60
CA GLY A 73 9.00 -13.32 9.40
C GLY A 73 9.14 -11.82 9.11
N ASN A 74 9.59 -11.51 7.89
CA ASN A 74 9.84 -10.14 7.46
C ASN A 74 8.56 -9.57 6.84
N SER A 75 8.15 -8.38 7.29
CA SER A 75 7.03 -7.67 6.68
C SER A 75 7.26 -6.16 6.67
N ILE A 76 6.63 -5.50 5.70
CA ILE A 76 6.54 -4.04 5.60
C ILE A 76 5.10 -3.63 5.31
N LEU A 77 4.72 -2.43 5.73
CA LEU A 77 3.45 -1.77 5.47
C LEU A 77 3.70 -0.46 4.71
N VAL A 78 3.20 -0.37 3.47
CA VAL A 78 3.46 0.76 2.58
C VAL A 78 2.17 1.38 2.06
N ASP A 79 2.22 2.67 1.71
CA ASP A 79 1.06 3.40 1.18
C ASP A 79 1.34 4.05 -0.17
N GLY A 80 0.46 3.74 -1.13
CA GLY A 80 0.51 4.24 -2.50
C GLY A 80 -0.03 5.66 -2.68
N GLY A 81 -0.28 6.45 -1.62
CA GLY A 81 -0.76 7.84 -1.75
C GLY A 81 -2.29 8.01 -1.70
N ASP A 82 -2.75 9.26 -1.73
CA ASP A 82 -4.14 9.71 -1.63
C ASP A 82 -4.83 9.29 -0.32
N ARG A 83 -4.23 9.74 0.79
CA ARG A 83 -4.86 9.75 2.11
C ARG A 83 -5.83 10.90 2.29
N PHE A 84 -5.61 11.98 1.56
CA PHE A 84 -6.38 13.21 1.66
C PHE A 84 -7.71 13.14 0.88
N THR A 85 -8.60 14.08 1.21
CA THR A 85 -9.93 14.27 0.62
C THR A 85 -10.86 13.05 0.79
N GLY A 86 -12.07 13.08 0.23
CA GLY A 86 -13.02 11.95 0.17
C GLY A 86 -14.11 11.92 1.24
N THR A 87 -13.79 12.27 2.49
CA THR A 87 -14.79 12.30 3.58
C THR A 87 -14.66 13.53 4.48
N LEU A 88 -15.63 13.70 5.38
CA LEU A 88 -15.57 14.74 6.41
C LEU A 88 -14.41 14.57 7.40
N PHE A 89 -13.78 13.38 7.48
CA PHE A 89 -12.57 13.21 8.28
C PHE A 89 -11.48 14.17 7.79
N HIS A 90 -11.22 14.19 6.49
CA HIS A 90 -10.22 15.08 5.93
C HIS A 90 -10.62 16.55 6.06
N GLN A 91 -11.89 16.88 5.77
CA GLN A 91 -12.36 18.26 5.86
C GLN A 91 -12.23 18.86 7.27
N GLN A 92 -12.41 18.02 8.31
CA GLN A 92 -12.29 18.40 9.71
C GLN A 92 -10.83 18.50 10.18
N TRP A 93 -9.97 17.60 9.74
CA TRP A 93 -8.65 17.37 10.37
C TRP A 93 -7.44 17.66 9.46
N ARG A 94 -7.64 17.84 8.15
CA ARG A 94 -6.64 18.32 7.18
C ARG A 94 -5.33 17.53 7.20
N GLY A 95 -5.43 16.20 7.26
CA GLY A 95 -4.29 15.27 7.27
C GLY A 95 -3.83 14.83 8.66
N VAL A 96 -4.23 15.50 9.74
CA VAL A 96 -3.90 15.10 11.12
C VAL A 96 -4.51 13.75 11.49
N GLU A 97 -5.70 13.46 10.99
CA GLU A 97 -6.38 12.18 11.13
C GLU A 97 -5.57 11.05 10.47
N ALA A 98 -5.07 11.29 9.26
CA ALA A 98 -4.32 10.33 8.47
C ALA A 98 -3.00 9.99 9.18
N SER A 99 -2.25 11.00 9.61
CA SER A 99 -0.96 10.81 10.28
C SER A 99 -1.10 10.07 11.61
N ARG A 100 -2.10 10.40 12.44
CA ARG A 100 -2.36 9.69 13.69
C ARG A 100 -2.64 8.20 13.47
N ILE A 101 -3.46 7.87 12.47
CA ILE A 101 -3.81 6.49 12.13
C ILE A 101 -2.60 5.74 11.58
N MET A 102 -1.90 6.31 10.59
CA MET A 102 -0.74 5.66 9.96
C MET A 102 0.41 5.46 10.95
N ASN A 103 0.67 6.44 11.82
CA ASN A 103 1.67 6.32 12.88
C ASN A 103 1.34 5.19 13.86
N MET A 104 0.06 5.05 14.23
CA MET A 104 -0.39 3.99 15.14
C MET A 104 -0.28 2.60 14.48
N MET A 105 -0.54 2.52 13.17
CA MET A 105 -0.33 1.32 12.36
C MET A 105 1.14 1.01 12.08
N LYS A 106 2.04 1.99 12.27
CA LYS A 106 3.46 1.89 11.99
C LYS A 106 3.70 1.57 10.51
N TYR A 107 3.24 2.45 9.62
CA TYR A 107 3.65 2.42 8.22
C TYR A 107 5.17 2.56 8.12
N ASP A 108 5.77 1.91 7.14
CA ASP A 108 7.21 1.93 6.87
C ASP A 108 7.58 3.01 5.86
N VAL A 109 6.71 3.25 4.86
CA VAL A 109 6.91 4.30 3.85
C VAL A 109 5.60 4.61 3.12
N MET A 110 5.45 5.87 2.68
CA MET A 110 4.35 6.34 1.84
C MET A 110 4.90 7.10 0.63
N THR A 111 4.23 7.03 -0.52
CA THR A 111 4.42 8.01 -1.61
C THR A 111 3.35 9.09 -1.58
N VAL A 112 3.59 10.20 -2.28
CA VAL A 112 2.65 11.31 -2.38
C VAL A 112 1.72 11.10 -3.58
N GLY A 113 0.41 11.14 -3.36
CA GLY A 113 -0.61 11.20 -4.40
C GLY A 113 -1.03 12.64 -4.75
N ASN A 114 -1.96 12.79 -5.69
CA ASN A 114 -2.42 14.13 -6.11
C ASN A 114 -3.20 14.84 -4.99
N HIS A 115 -3.98 14.11 -4.18
CA HIS A 115 -4.84 14.73 -3.18
C HIS A 115 -4.08 15.26 -1.96
N GLU A 116 -2.84 14.82 -1.74
CA GLU A 116 -1.96 15.40 -0.71
C GLU A 116 -1.67 16.90 -0.93
N PHE A 117 -1.95 17.41 -2.14
CA PHE A 117 -1.75 18.81 -2.52
C PHE A 117 -3.05 19.65 -2.47
N ASP A 118 -4.21 19.08 -2.13
CA ASP A 118 -5.51 19.75 -2.29
C ASP A 118 -5.63 21.01 -1.44
N ASP A 119 -5.14 20.93 -0.22
CA ASP A 119 -5.16 22.01 0.77
C ASP A 119 -3.86 22.84 0.78
N GLY A 120 -3.06 22.70 -0.29
CA GLY A 120 -1.85 23.49 -0.53
C GLY A 120 -0.59 23.04 0.21
N TYR A 121 0.52 23.67 -0.15
CA TYR A 121 1.88 23.35 0.31
C TYR A 121 2.01 23.32 1.85
N ASP A 122 1.45 24.32 2.56
CA ASP A 122 1.52 24.42 4.02
C ASP A 122 0.84 23.24 4.74
N THR A 123 -0.24 22.71 4.16
CA THR A 123 -0.94 21.55 4.72
C THR A 123 -0.10 20.29 4.55
N LEU A 124 0.51 20.11 3.37
CA LEU A 124 1.45 19.03 3.15
C LEU A 124 2.65 19.12 4.10
N VAL A 125 3.22 20.30 4.33
CA VAL A 125 4.31 20.52 5.32
C VAL A 125 3.92 19.99 6.70
N LYS A 126 2.74 20.38 7.20
CA LYS A 126 2.26 19.93 8.52
C LYS A 126 2.02 18.42 8.57
N PHE A 127 1.51 17.85 7.47
CA PHE A 127 1.30 16.41 7.38
C PHE A 127 2.63 15.66 7.44
N VAL A 128 3.61 16.04 6.61
CA VAL A 128 4.96 15.44 6.64
C VAL A 128 5.61 15.54 8.02
N ASP A 129 5.48 16.69 8.70
CA ASP A 129 6.03 16.89 10.05
C ASP A 129 5.35 16.04 11.13
N SER A 130 4.16 15.50 10.84
CA SER A 130 3.41 14.65 11.76
C SER A 130 3.66 13.15 11.56
N LEU A 131 4.37 12.73 10.50
CA LEU A 131 4.65 11.32 10.21
C LEU A 131 5.90 10.83 10.96
N ASN A 132 5.83 9.59 11.46
CA ASN A 132 6.96 8.89 12.11
C ASN A 132 7.77 8.01 11.15
N PHE A 133 7.46 8.06 9.87
CA PHE A 133 8.04 7.25 8.80
C PHE A 133 8.27 8.11 7.56
N PRO A 134 9.18 7.72 6.65
CA PRO A 134 9.49 8.51 5.48
C PRO A 134 8.31 8.59 4.50
N ILE A 135 8.16 9.77 3.91
CA ILE A 135 7.39 10.00 2.70
C ILE A 135 8.35 10.27 1.56
N ILE A 136 8.10 9.68 0.39
CA ILE A 136 9.02 9.72 -0.75
C ILE A 136 8.32 10.08 -2.05
N THR A 137 9.03 10.76 -2.94
CA THR A 137 8.67 10.90 -4.36
C THR A 137 9.87 11.47 -5.12
N SER A 138 10.14 10.92 -6.30
CA SER A 138 11.36 11.21 -7.08
C SER A 138 11.13 12.18 -8.23
N ASP A 139 9.90 12.29 -8.71
CA ASP A 139 9.51 13.12 -9.86
C ASP A 139 9.00 14.51 -9.46
N VAL A 140 9.01 14.82 -8.16
CA VAL A 140 8.55 16.11 -7.61
C VAL A 140 9.70 16.88 -6.98
N THR A 141 9.86 18.14 -7.39
CA THR A 141 10.72 19.11 -6.71
C THR A 141 9.90 19.97 -5.77
N PHE A 142 10.37 20.12 -4.53
CA PHE A 142 9.69 20.91 -3.51
C PHE A 142 10.44 22.19 -3.13
N GLY A 143 9.69 23.14 -2.56
CA GLY A 143 10.24 24.31 -1.89
C GLY A 143 11.07 23.99 -0.63
N PRO A 144 11.65 25.02 0.01
CA PRO A 144 12.61 24.87 1.10
C PRO A 144 12.15 24.05 2.30
N GLU A 145 10.86 24.01 2.61
CA GLU A 145 10.34 23.33 3.81
C GLU A 145 10.24 21.81 3.64
N LEU A 146 10.08 21.34 2.40
CA LEU A 146 9.89 19.92 2.07
C LEU A 146 11.07 19.30 1.32
N LYS A 147 11.92 20.08 0.63
CA LYS A 147 13.04 19.56 -0.18
C LYS A 147 13.97 18.60 0.57
N ASP A 148 14.11 18.80 1.88
CA ASP A 148 15.00 18.00 2.72
C ASP A 148 14.27 16.91 3.51
N LYS A 149 12.92 16.94 3.53
CA LYS A 149 12.06 16.01 4.26
C LYS A 149 11.50 14.90 3.36
N ILE A 150 11.14 15.25 2.13
CA ILE A 150 10.65 14.30 1.12
C ILE A 150 11.81 13.94 0.21
N LYS A 151 12.20 12.66 0.22
CA LYS A 151 13.34 12.16 -0.56
C LYS A 151 12.85 11.39 -1.79
N PRO A 152 13.67 11.28 -2.86
CA PRO A 152 13.32 10.48 -4.04
C PRO A 152 13.07 9.01 -3.74
N TYR A 153 13.82 8.46 -2.79
CA TYR A 153 13.76 7.08 -2.38
C TYR A 153 14.14 6.93 -0.91
N THR A 154 13.85 5.76 -0.35
CA THR A 154 14.36 5.30 0.95
C THR A 154 14.92 3.89 0.83
N ILE A 155 15.72 3.48 1.81
CA ILE A 155 16.21 2.09 1.92
C ILE A 155 15.64 1.52 3.21
N LEU A 156 14.81 0.48 3.07
CA LEU A 156 14.28 -0.26 4.21
C LEU A 156 15.22 -1.42 4.55
N GLU A 157 15.61 -1.53 5.81
CA GLU A 157 16.39 -2.66 6.32
C GLU A 157 15.47 -3.65 7.03
N VAL A 158 15.28 -4.84 6.44
CA VAL A 158 14.35 -5.85 6.95
C VAL A 158 15.02 -7.22 6.91
N GLY A 159 15.06 -7.92 8.04
CA GLY A 159 15.68 -9.26 8.11
C GLY A 159 17.17 -9.28 7.71
N GLY A 160 17.89 -8.17 7.89
CA GLY A 160 19.28 -8.02 7.47
C GLY A 160 19.48 -7.82 5.96
N GLN A 161 18.40 -7.63 5.19
CA GLN A 161 18.43 -7.28 3.77
C GLN A 161 18.03 -5.81 3.56
N LYS A 162 18.50 -5.22 2.46
CA LYS A 162 18.15 -3.86 2.04
C LYS A 162 17.17 -3.89 0.87
N ILE A 163 16.12 -3.09 0.97
CA ILE A 163 15.12 -2.90 -0.09
C ILE A 163 15.11 -1.43 -0.47
N GLY A 164 15.44 -1.11 -1.71
CA GLY A 164 15.30 0.24 -2.25
C GLY A 164 13.85 0.51 -2.63
N VAL A 165 13.27 1.59 -2.13
CA VAL A 165 11.90 2.00 -2.44
C VAL A 165 11.93 3.39 -3.05
N ILE A 166 11.50 3.50 -4.31
CA ILE A 166 11.51 4.76 -5.08
C ILE A 166 10.07 5.27 -5.20
N GLY A 167 9.84 6.54 -4.87
CA GLY A 167 8.50 7.12 -4.87
C GLY A 167 8.16 7.76 -6.22
N LEU A 168 6.89 7.70 -6.63
CA LEU A 168 6.36 8.46 -7.76
C LEU A 168 4.99 9.06 -7.48
N THR A 169 4.74 10.24 -8.05
CA THR A 169 3.51 11.03 -7.95
C THR A 169 2.94 11.29 -9.35
N PRO A 170 1.62 11.47 -9.55
CA PRO A 170 1.08 11.78 -10.87
C PRO A 170 1.61 13.14 -11.37
N PRO A 171 2.21 13.23 -12.57
CA PRO A 171 2.70 14.50 -13.09
C PRO A 171 1.60 15.55 -13.33
N ASP A 172 0.37 15.10 -13.57
CA ASP A 172 -0.81 15.94 -13.77
C ASP A 172 -1.41 16.51 -12.47
N SER A 173 -0.84 16.18 -11.30
CA SER A 173 -1.16 16.80 -10.00
C SER A 173 -1.07 18.33 -10.01
N ALA A 174 -0.23 18.89 -10.89
CA ALA A 174 -0.15 20.34 -11.12
C ALA A 174 -1.48 20.97 -11.56
N THR A 175 -2.38 20.17 -12.13
CA THR A 175 -3.70 20.58 -12.65
C THR A 175 -4.86 19.93 -11.90
N LEU A 176 -4.67 18.75 -11.32
CA LEU A 176 -5.69 18.02 -10.57
C LEU A 176 -5.86 18.53 -9.13
N SER A 177 -4.88 19.27 -8.62
CA SER A 177 -4.85 19.72 -7.23
C SER A 177 -4.32 21.16 -7.09
N SER A 178 -3.97 21.58 -5.87
CA SER A 178 -3.54 22.95 -5.53
C SER A 178 -2.12 23.02 -4.95
N PRO A 179 -1.09 22.45 -5.62
CA PRO A 179 0.25 22.27 -5.02
C PRO A 179 1.03 23.56 -4.77
N GLY A 180 0.65 24.68 -5.39
CA GLY A 180 1.34 25.96 -5.28
C GLY A 180 2.60 26.06 -6.15
N PRO A 181 3.18 27.27 -6.30
CA PRO A 181 4.32 27.53 -7.17
C PRO A 181 5.65 26.91 -6.68
N GLU A 182 5.72 26.50 -5.42
CA GLU A 182 6.88 25.87 -4.78
C GLU A 182 7.12 24.43 -5.23
N VAL A 183 6.11 23.80 -5.85
CA VAL A 183 6.11 22.39 -6.22
C VAL A 183 6.11 22.26 -7.73
N LYS A 184 7.00 21.40 -8.25
CA LYS A 184 7.11 21.13 -9.70
C LYS A 184 7.15 19.63 -9.93
N PHE A 185 6.35 19.18 -10.88
CA PHE A 185 6.22 17.79 -11.28
C PHE A 185 6.95 17.55 -12.60
N SER A 186 7.52 16.37 -12.77
CA SER A 186 8.22 15.95 -13.99
C SER A 186 7.52 14.75 -14.61
N ASP A 187 7.31 14.79 -15.92
CA ASP A 187 6.71 13.70 -16.70
C ASP A 187 7.74 12.72 -17.27
N ASP A 188 9.04 13.02 -17.19
CA ASP A 188 10.14 12.12 -17.57
C ASP A 188 10.39 11.02 -16.52
N LEU A 189 9.39 10.15 -16.32
CA LEU A 189 9.44 9.09 -15.30
C LEU A 189 10.62 8.13 -15.51
N VAL A 190 10.91 7.75 -16.77
CA VAL A 190 12.02 6.84 -17.09
C VAL A 190 13.37 7.51 -16.81
N GLY A 191 13.54 8.77 -17.23
CA GLY A 191 14.76 9.54 -17.02
C GLY A 191 15.05 9.81 -15.54
N ILE A 192 14.03 9.78 -14.68
CA ILE A 192 14.17 9.93 -13.22
C ILE A 192 14.43 8.60 -12.54
N VAL A 193 13.64 7.57 -12.84
CA VAL A 193 13.67 6.30 -12.11
C VAL A 193 14.90 5.47 -12.45
N GLN A 194 15.23 5.30 -13.75
CA GLN A 194 16.32 4.40 -14.14
C GLN A 194 17.67 4.79 -13.51
N PRO A 195 18.09 6.07 -13.48
CA PRO A 195 19.33 6.44 -12.79
C PRO A 195 19.36 6.11 -11.31
N ILE A 196 18.21 6.22 -10.60
CA ILE A 196 18.10 5.86 -9.18
C ILE A 196 18.25 4.34 -9.03
N VAL A 197 17.58 3.55 -9.88
CA VAL A 197 17.70 2.09 -9.90
C VAL A 197 19.16 1.66 -10.13
N ASP A 198 19.83 2.28 -11.10
CA ASP A 198 21.24 2.00 -11.43
C ASP A 198 22.17 2.35 -10.26
N ASP A 199 21.92 3.45 -9.56
CA ASP A 199 22.69 3.87 -8.40
C ASP A 199 22.52 2.93 -7.20
N LEU A 200 21.27 2.57 -6.86
CA LEU A 200 20.98 1.60 -5.81
C LEU A 200 21.63 0.24 -6.11
N THR A 201 21.58 -0.20 -7.37
CA THR A 201 22.22 -1.44 -7.83
C THR A 201 23.73 -1.39 -7.66
N LYS A 202 24.39 -0.26 -8.01
CA LYS A 202 25.83 -0.06 -7.79
C LYS A 202 26.22 -0.09 -6.31
N GLN A 203 25.31 0.32 -5.43
CA GLN A 203 25.49 0.22 -3.97
C GLN A 203 25.27 -1.21 -3.44
N GLY A 204 24.95 -2.18 -4.30
CA GLY A 204 24.73 -3.58 -3.94
C GLY A 204 23.31 -3.89 -3.48
N ILE A 205 22.36 -2.97 -3.68
CA ILE A 205 20.94 -3.20 -3.37
C ILE A 205 20.31 -3.89 -4.57
N ASN A 206 19.88 -5.13 -4.38
CA ASN A 206 19.34 -5.99 -5.44
C ASN A 206 17.85 -6.33 -5.25
N LYS A 207 17.14 -5.53 -4.45
CA LYS A 207 15.69 -5.61 -4.25
C LYS A 207 15.14 -4.21 -4.38
N ILE A 208 14.47 -3.93 -5.49
CA ILE A 208 14.05 -2.57 -5.83
C ILE A 208 12.56 -2.56 -6.14
N MET A 209 11.86 -1.68 -5.44
CA MET A 209 10.42 -1.49 -5.53
C MET A 209 10.13 -0.04 -5.93
N LEU A 210 9.14 0.15 -6.79
CA LEU A 210 8.50 1.45 -6.96
C LEU A 210 7.25 1.51 -6.07
N LEU A 211 7.09 2.61 -5.34
CA LEU A 211 5.88 2.96 -4.61
C LEU A 211 5.27 4.17 -5.29
N THR A 212 4.17 3.99 -6.01
CA THR A 212 3.70 4.95 -7.00
C THR A 212 2.26 5.36 -6.75
N HIS A 213 1.91 6.53 -7.28
CA HIS A 213 0.53 7.00 -7.36
C HIS A 213 0.20 7.44 -8.79
N ILE A 214 0.65 6.71 -9.82
CA ILE A 214 0.55 7.15 -11.23
C ILE A 214 -0.52 6.42 -12.05
N GLY A 215 -1.23 5.48 -11.42
CA GLY A 215 -2.28 4.68 -12.06
C GLY A 215 -1.73 3.40 -12.69
N LEU A 216 -2.53 2.33 -12.63
CA LEU A 216 -2.12 0.98 -13.02
C LEU A 216 -1.58 0.89 -14.47
N LEU A 217 -2.22 1.57 -15.42
CA LEU A 217 -1.77 1.53 -16.81
C LEU A 217 -0.43 2.23 -17.04
N VAL A 218 -0.15 3.30 -16.27
CA VAL A 218 1.13 4.00 -16.32
C VAL A 218 2.20 3.17 -15.61
N ASP A 219 1.86 2.51 -14.50
CA ASP A 219 2.74 1.55 -13.82
C ASP A 219 3.16 0.41 -14.76
N GLU A 220 2.20 -0.19 -15.49
CA GLU A 220 2.46 -1.25 -16.47
C GLU A 220 3.37 -0.77 -17.61
N ASP A 221 3.09 0.39 -18.21
CA ASP A 221 3.90 0.96 -19.28
C ASP A 221 5.32 1.33 -18.79
N LEU A 222 5.44 1.93 -17.61
CA LEU A 222 6.73 2.29 -17.00
C LEU A 222 7.57 1.04 -16.73
N ALA A 223 6.98 -0.03 -16.21
CA ALA A 223 7.67 -1.29 -15.96
C ALA A 223 8.40 -1.80 -17.22
N THR A 224 7.76 -1.71 -18.39
CA THR A 224 8.35 -2.18 -19.66
C THR A 224 9.55 -1.38 -20.15
N LYS A 225 9.77 -0.18 -19.61
CA LYS A 225 10.81 0.76 -20.03
C LYS A 225 12.02 0.78 -19.11
N LEU A 226 11.90 0.16 -17.94
CA LEU A 226 12.95 0.11 -16.92
C LEU A 226 13.70 -1.23 -16.96
N SER A 227 14.86 -1.29 -16.30
CA SER A 227 15.54 -2.52 -15.88
C SER A 227 15.75 -2.49 -14.38
N GLY A 228 15.69 -3.66 -13.75
CA GLY A 228 16.16 -3.84 -12.37
C GLY A 228 15.15 -3.48 -11.29
N VAL A 229 13.90 -3.19 -11.67
CA VAL A 229 12.76 -3.07 -10.76
C VAL A 229 12.12 -4.45 -10.60
N ASP A 230 11.88 -4.88 -9.38
CA ASP A 230 11.23 -6.17 -9.10
C ASP A 230 9.71 -6.01 -8.97
N LEU A 231 9.29 -4.92 -8.30
CA LEU A 231 7.92 -4.74 -7.81
C LEU A 231 7.44 -3.30 -8.02
N ILE A 232 6.15 -3.13 -8.27
CA ILE A 232 5.46 -1.84 -8.22
C ILE A 232 4.24 -1.97 -7.32
N VAL A 233 4.15 -1.11 -6.32
CA VAL A 233 2.96 -0.94 -5.46
C VAL A 233 2.35 0.42 -5.80
N GLY A 234 1.20 0.42 -6.46
CA GLY A 234 0.61 1.63 -7.04
C GLY A 234 -0.64 2.16 -6.35
N GLY A 235 -1.18 3.25 -6.90
CA GLY A 235 -2.47 3.87 -6.55
C GLY A 235 -3.08 4.66 -7.72
N HIS A 236 -3.93 5.66 -7.43
CA HIS A 236 -4.54 6.64 -8.33
C HIS A 236 -5.71 6.14 -9.17
N SER A 237 -5.56 4.99 -9.84
CA SER A 237 -6.62 4.46 -10.72
C SER A 237 -7.72 3.70 -9.98
N HIS A 238 -7.60 3.56 -8.66
CA HIS A 238 -8.51 2.81 -7.78
C HIS A 238 -8.64 1.33 -8.19
N SER A 239 -7.65 0.79 -8.89
CA SER A 239 -7.78 -0.53 -9.50
C SER A 239 -7.79 -1.61 -8.43
N LEU A 240 -8.89 -2.37 -8.37
CA LEU A 240 -8.96 -3.55 -7.53
C LEU A 240 -8.38 -4.76 -8.26
N LEU A 241 -7.20 -5.20 -7.85
CA LEU A 241 -6.61 -6.45 -8.30
C LEU A 241 -6.93 -7.58 -7.32
N SER A 242 -7.47 -8.70 -7.81
CA SER A 242 -7.76 -9.86 -6.96
C SER A 242 -7.82 -11.16 -7.76
N ASN A 243 -7.48 -12.27 -7.11
CA ASN A 243 -7.68 -13.61 -7.66
C ASN A 243 -8.99 -14.24 -7.19
N ALA A 244 -9.57 -13.75 -6.09
CA ALA A 244 -10.77 -14.31 -5.47
C ALA A 244 -12.02 -13.44 -5.66
N TYR A 245 -11.89 -12.12 -5.81
CA TYR A 245 -13.04 -11.22 -5.88
C TYR A 245 -13.55 -11.04 -7.32
N THR A 246 -14.81 -11.42 -7.58
CA THR A 246 -15.41 -11.42 -8.93
C THR A 246 -15.48 -10.03 -9.57
N GLY A 247 -15.50 -8.96 -8.79
CA GLY A 247 -15.56 -7.58 -9.28
C GLY A 247 -14.19 -6.93 -9.50
N ALA A 248 -13.09 -7.69 -9.44
CA ALA A 248 -11.75 -7.16 -9.65
C ALA A 248 -11.48 -6.86 -11.14
N GLU A 249 -10.67 -5.83 -11.39
CA GLU A 249 -10.27 -5.39 -12.73
C GLU A 249 -9.20 -6.31 -13.35
N GLY A 250 -8.38 -6.94 -12.51
CA GLY A 250 -7.28 -7.78 -12.95
C GLY A 250 -6.83 -8.77 -11.88
N LYS A 251 -5.88 -9.63 -12.27
CA LYS A 251 -5.24 -10.60 -11.36
C LYS A 251 -4.29 -9.92 -10.39
N TYR A 252 -4.05 -10.57 -9.27
CA TYR A 252 -3.10 -10.11 -8.27
C TYR A 252 -1.90 -11.07 -8.15
N PRO A 253 -0.65 -10.62 -8.35
CA PRO A 253 -0.25 -9.38 -9.00
C PRO A 253 -0.51 -9.42 -10.52
N VAL A 254 -0.52 -8.23 -11.15
CA VAL A 254 -0.29 -8.11 -12.59
C VAL A 254 1.20 -8.35 -12.86
N ILE A 255 1.53 -8.99 -13.98
CA ILE A 255 2.91 -9.29 -14.37
C ILE A 255 3.22 -8.57 -15.68
N ALA A 256 4.15 -7.63 -15.62
CA ALA A 256 4.77 -6.99 -16.78
C ALA A 256 6.17 -7.58 -17.03
N GLN A 257 6.75 -7.29 -18.19
CA GLN A 257 8.15 -7.62 -18.49
C GLN A 257 8.95 -6.33 -18.67
N ASP A 258 10.09 -6.22 -17.96
CA ASP A 258 11.03 -5.12 -18.08
C ASP A 258 11.79 -5.15 -19.41
N LYS A 259 12.66 -4.16 -19.68
CA LYS A 259 13.40 -4.08 -20.96
C LYS A 259 14.40 -5.23 -21.16
N ASP A 260 14.75 -5.95 -20.10
CA ASP A 260 15.63 -7.13 -20.13
C ASP A 260 14.82 -8.45 -20.18
N GLY A 261 13.49 -8.37 -20.24
CA GLY A 261 12.59 -9.53 -20.25
C GLY A 261 12.38 -10.18 -18.89
N LYS A 262 12.74 -9.52 -17.78
CA LYS A 262 12.47 -9.98 -16.42
C LYS A 262 11.06 -9.58 -15.99
N ASN A 263 10.44 -10.39 -15.14
CA ASN A 263 9.10 -10.09 -14.63
C ASN A 263 9.14 -8.96 -13.61
N VAL A 264 8.21 -8.02 -13.73
CA VAL A 264 7.90 -6.98 -12.74
C VAL A 264 6.49 -7.25 -12.22
N TYR A 265 6.32 -7.30 -10.90
CA TYR A 265 5.02 -7.60 -10.28
C TYR A 265 4.35 -6.33 -9.77
N ILE A 266 3.16 -6.06 -10.26
CA ILE A 266 2.42 -4.81 -10.02
C ILE A 266 1.17 -5.12 -9.19
N VAL A 267 0.95 -4.33 -8.13
CA VAL A 267 -0.18 -4.50 -7.20
C VAL A 267 -0.87 -3.17 -6.88
N GLN A 268 -2.19 -3.22 -6.70
CA GLN A 268 -3.05 -2.16 -6.17
C GLN A 268 -4.19 -2.81 -5.37
N ALA A 269 -4.80 -2.06 -4.45
CA ALA A 269 -5.79 -2.56 -3.48
C ALA A 269 -7.15 -1.85 -3.54
N GLY A 270 -7.57 -1.37 -4.72
CA GLY A 270 -8.84 -0.65 -4.85
C GLY A 270 -8.77 0.75 -4.25
N SER A 271 -9.81 1.18 -3.53
CA SER A 271 -9.84 2.48 -2.83
C SER A 271 -10.78 2.45 -1.61
N SER A 272 -10.87 3.59 -0.92
CA SER A 272 -11.77 3.84 0.23
C SER A 272 -11.58 2.87 1.40
N LEU A 273 -10.36 2.33 1.53
CA LEU A 273 -9.98 1.39 2.58
C LEU A 273 -10.96 0.22 2.74
N LYS A 274 -11.51 -0.26 1.63
CA LYS A 274 -12.37 -1.45 1.63
C LYS A 274 -11.55 -2.73 1.58
N PHE A 275 -10.40 -2.68 0.91
CA PHE A 275 -9.46 -3.78 0.79
C PHE A 275 -8.07 -3.33 1.27
N MET A 276 -7.26 -4.32 1.64
CA MET A 276 -5.85 -4.16 1.96
C MET A 276 -5.06 -5.18 1.15
N GLY A 277 -4.02 -4.77 0.46
CA GLY A 277 -3.18 -5.67 -0.31
C GLY A 277 -2.22 -6.48 0.57
N ARG A 278 -2.03 -7.76 0.24
CA ARG A 278 -0.99 -8.61 0.81
C ARG A 278 -0.26 -9.33 -0.30
N LEU A 279 1.00 -8.96 -0.55
CA LEU A 279 1.89 -9.66 -1.48
C LEU A 279 3.00 -10.36 -0.69
N ASN A 280 3.20 -11.66 -0.91
CA ASN A 280 4.36 -12.38 -0.41
C ASN A 280 5.34 -12.57 -1.56
N VAL A 281 6.58 -12.14 -1.37
CA VAL A 281 7.63 -12.20 -2.40
C VAL A 281 8.84 -12.95 -1.85
N GLN A 282 9.45 -13.77 -2.69
CA GLN A 282 10.68 -14.49 -2.39
C GLN A 282 11.75 -14.16 -3.42
N TRP A 283 12.95 -13.84 -2.95
CA TRP A 283 14.14 -13.66 -3.76
C TRP A 283 15.13 -14.78 -3.49
N ASP A 284 15.87 -15.19 -4.51
CA ASP A 284 17.09 -15.97 -4.32
C ASP A 284 18.25 -15.11 -3.78
N LYS A 285 19.41 -15.75 -3.56
CA LYS A 285 20.63 -15.09 -3.07
C LYS A 285 21.18 -14.00 -4.00
N ASP A 286 20.87 -14.07 -5.29
CA ASP A 286 21.34 -13.13 -6.30
C ASP A 286 20.37 -11.94 -6.45
N GLY A 287 19.25 -11.96 -5.74
CA GLY A 287 18.23 -10.91 -5.77
C GLY A 287 17.24 -11.07 -6.91
N VAL A 288 17.06 -12.28 -7.45
CA VAL A 288 16.04 -12.56 -8.46
C VAL A 288 14.77 -13.03 -7.77
N VAL A 289 13.63 -12.44 -8.13
CA VAL A 289 12.31 -12.89 -7.64
C VAL A 289 12.04 -14.31 -8.14
N THR A 290 11.89 -15.26 -7.23
CA THR A 290 11.55 -16.66 -7.52
C THR A 290 10.05 -16.94 -7.38
N SER A 291 9.35 -16.15 -6.55
CA SER A 291 7.89 -16.17 -6.46
C SER A 291 7.35 -14.85 -5.94
N ALA A 292 6.19 -14.45 -6.46
CA ALA A 292 5.38 -13.36 -5.94
C ALA A 292 3.91 -13.77 -6.01
N SER A 293 3.25 -13.88 -4.87
CA SER A 293 1.86 -14.33 -4.80
C SER A 293 1.13 -13.73 -3.60
N GLY A 294 -0.17 -13.55 -3.74
CA GLY A 294 -0.99 -12.90 -2.74
C GLY A 294 -2.39 -12.60 -3.26
N ASP A 295 -3.10 -11.76 -2.54
CA ASP A 295 -4.40 -11.23 -2.95
C ASP A 295 -4.71 -9.94 -2.15
N THR A 296 -5.81 -9.29 -2.50
CA THR A 296 -6.42 -8.23 -1.68
C THR A 296 -7.36 -8.84 -0.64
N ILE A 297 -7.23 -8.38 0.60
CA ILE A 297 -8.03 -8.80 1.74
C ILE A 297 -9.19 -7.84 1.89
N LEU A 298 -10.43 -8.32 1.70
CA LEU A 298 -11.62 -7.55 2.04
C LEU A 298 -11.64 -7.30 3.55
N LEU A 299 -11.67 -6.03 3.96
CA LEU A 299 -11.79 -5.63 5.37
C LEU A 299 -13.23 -5.82 5.85
N SER A 300 -13.68 -7.06 5.84
CA SER A 300 -15.08 -7.40 6.01
C SER A 300 -15.62 -7.01 7.38
N ARG A 301 -16.91 -6.69 7.46
CA ARG A 301 -17.63 -6.50 8.73
C ARG A 301 -17.47 -7.63 9.76
N TYR A 302 -17.06 -8.83 9.33
CA TYR A 302 -16.80 -9.98 10.21
C TYR A 302 -15.40 -9.95 10.87
N ILE A 303 -14.52 -9.04 10.46
CA ILE A 303 -13.25 -8.81 11.15
C ILE A 303 -13.54 -7.97 12.39
N THR A 304 -13.16 -8.51 13.55
CA THR A 304 -13.24 -7.79 14.82
C THR A 304 -12.36 -6.54 14.75
N PRO A 305 -12.90 -5.33 14.98
CA PRO A 305 -12.09 -4.11 15.02
C PRO A 305 -11.04 -4.14 16.14
N GLU A 306 -9.84 -3.64 15.87
CA GLU A 306 -8.80 -3.47 16.87
C GLU A 306 -9.23 -2.37 17.88
N PRO A 307 -9.26 -2.65 19.20
CA PRO A 307 -9.88 -1.75 20.17
C PRO A 307 -9.28 -0.34 20.24
N GLU A 308 -7.94 -0.22 20.23
CA GLU A 308 -7.29 1.09 20.39
C GLU A 308 -7.45 1.94 19.13
N MET A 309 -7.36 1.32 17.95
CA MET A 309 -7.63 2.00 16.68
C MET A 309 -9.10 2.40 16.55
N ALA A 310 -10.03 1.55 16.99
CA ALA A 310 -11.46 1.89 17.01
C ALA A 310 -11.72 3.12 17.89
N LYS A 311 -11.10 3.18 19.07
CA LYS A 311 -11.16 4.33 19.96
C LYS A 311 -10.59 5.60 19.33
N LEU A 312 -9.46 5.52 18.63
CA LEU A 312 -8.90 6.65 17.89
C LEU A 312 -9.85 7.14 16.79
N VAL A 313 -10.41 6.23 16.00
CA VAL A 313 -11.37 6.57 14.94
C VAL A 313 -12.62 7.23 15.52
N ASP A 314 -13.13 6.75 16.65
CA ASP A 314 -14.29 7.35 17.32
C ASP A 314 -13.99 8.73 17.90
N GLU A 315 -12.79 8.95 18.45
CA GLU A 315 -12.31 10.27 18.88
C GLU A 315 -12.27 11.26 17.71
N LEU A 316 -11.72 10.83 16.56
CA LEU A 316 -11.65 11.63 15.34
C LEU A 316 -13.04 11.88 14.73
N ARG A 317 -13.99 10.94 14.89
CA ARG A 317 -15.35 11.06 14.39
C ARG A 317 -16.22 11.99 15.23
N ALA A 318 -15.99 12.10 16.54
CA ALA A 318 -16.88 12.82 17.44
C ALA A 318 -17.18 14.28 17.01
N PRO A 319 -16.20 15.11 16.61
CA PRO A 319 -16.48 16.46 16.09
C PRO A 319 -17.27 16.45 14.78
N ILE A 320 -17.03 15.46 13.92
CA ILE A 320 -17.72 15.31 12.64
C ILE A 320 -19.20 15.02 12.87
N THR A 321 -19.51 14.11 13.81
CA THR A 321 -20.90 13.81 14.18
C THR A 321 -21.63 15.04 14.69
N GLU A 322 -20.95 15.95 15.38
CA GLU A 322 -21.57 17.21 15.80
C GLU A 322 -21.80 18.16 14.61
N LEU A 323 -20.83 18.27 13.70
CA LEU A 323 -20.99 19.05 12.46
C LEU A 323 -22.17 18.55 11.61
N THR A 324 -22.39 17.24 11.51
CA THR A 324 -23.50 16.68 10.72
C THR A 324 -24.89 17.03 11.26
N LYS A 325 -25.00 17.52 12.51
CA LYS A 325 -26.26 17.99 13.09
C LYS A 325 -26.52 19.47 12.81
N GLN A 326 -25.53 20.21 12.34
CA GLN A 326 -25.68 21.63 12.05
C GLN A 326 -26.51 21.82 10.78
N GLU A 327 -27.67 22.43 10.92
CA GLU A 327 -28.48 22.87 9.78
C GLU A 327 -27.74 23.99 9.03
N ILE A 328 -27.34 23.72 7.78
CA ILE A 328 -26.68 24.70 6.90
C ILE A 328 -27.73 25.59 6.20
N GLY A 329 -28.91 25.04 5.95
CA GLY A 329 -30.04 25.71 5.33
C GLY A 329 -31.19 24.74 5.11
N GLU A 330 -32.28 25.26 4.57
CA GLU A 330 -33.47 24.50 4.20
C GLU A 330 -33.75 24.64 2.70
N THR A 331 -34.41 23.64 2.14
CA THR A 331 -34.95 23.71 0.76
C THR A 331 -36.46 23.66 0.82
N SER A 332 -37.12 24.60 0.14
CA SER A 332 -38.58 24.59 0.00
C SER A 332 -39.08 23.61 -1.06
N VAL A 333 -38.17 22.94 -1.77
CA VAL A 333 -38.46 21.95 -2.81
C VAL A 333 -37.71 20.65 -2.54
N PHE A 334 -38.27 19.53 -2.96
CA PHE A 334 -37.56 18.26 -2.93
C PHE A 334 -36.41 18.28 -3.94
N LEU A 335 -35.19 18.00 -3.49
CA LEU A 335 -34.02 17.92 -4.37
C LEU A 335 -33.92 16.51 -4.96
N VAL A 336 -34.23 16.40 -6.25
CA VAL A 336 -34.21 15.13 -6.99
C VAL A 336 -32.76 14.76 -7.30
N GLY A 337 -32.19 13.92 -6.45
CA GLY A 337 -30.84 13.35 -6.62
C GLY A 337 -30.83 11.89 -7.10
N ASP A 338 -31.98 11.30 -7.42
CA ASP A 338 -32.03 9.92 -7.91
C ASP A 338 -31.28 9.81 -9.24
N ARG A 339 -30.27 8.94 -9.25
CA ARG A 339 -29.43 8.62 -10.41
C ARG A 339 -30.23 8.22 -11.65
N LYS A 340 -31.40 7.60 -11.49
CA LYS A 340 -32.28 7.20 -12.62
C LYS A 340 -32.93 8.39 -13.32
N VAL A 341 -33.06 9.52 -12.63
CA VAL A 341 -33.61 10.77 -13.20
C VAL A 341 -32.47 11.62 -13.75
N CYS A 342 -31.51 11.99 -12.91
CA CYS A 342 -30.43 12.92 -13.24
C CYS A 342 -29.51 12.49 -14.39
N ARG A 343 -29.54 11.22 -14.81
CA ARG A 343 -28.72 10.71 -15.93
C ARG A 343 -29.39 10.72 -17.29
N VAL A 344 -30.69 10.91 -17.35
CA VAL A 344 -31.48 10.83 -18.59
C VAL A 344 -32.31 12.08 -18.85
N ALA A 345 -32.39 12.97 -17.86
CA ALA A 345 -33.04 14.26 -17.94
C ALA A 345 -32.38 15.24 -16.96
N GLU A 346 -32.71 16.52 -17.13
CA GLU A 346 -32.36 17.56 -16.15
C GLU A 346 -32.99 17.24 -14.78
N CYS A 347 -32.24 17.48 -13.70
CA CYS A 347 -32.73 17.34 -12.33
C CYS A 347 -32.30 18.54 -11.49
N ASN A 348 -33.18 18.97 -10.58
CA ASN A 348 -32.97 20.21 -9.82
C ASN A 348 -31.80 20.13 -8.82
N LEU A 349 -31.43 18.95 -8.33
CA LEU A 349 -30.21 18.82 -7.53
C LEU A 349 -28.95 19.05 -8.38
N GLY A 350 -28.92 18.59 -9.63
CA GLY A 350 -27.83 18.86 -10.56
C GLY A 350 -27.65 20.37 -10.79
N ASN A 351 -28.76 21.06 -11.08
CA ASN A 351 -28.76 22.51 -11.27
C ASN A 351 -28.33 23.31 -10.03
N LEU A 352 -28.56 22.79 -8.83
CA LEU A 352 -28.12 23.44 -7.59
C LEU A 352 -26.59 23.34 -7.41
N ILE A 353 -25.98 22.25 -7.88
CA ILE A 353 -24.58 21.93 -7.63
C ILE A 353 -23.63 22.63 -8.62
N THR A 354 -24.06 22.88 -9.86
CA THR A 354 -23.22 23.39 -10.98
C THR A 354 -23.56 24.82 -11.37
#